data_AF-A0A2P6S1M9-F1
#
_entry.id   AF-A0A2P6S1M9-F1
#
_cell.length_a   1.000
_cell.length_b   1.000
_cell.length_c   1.000
_cell.angle_alpha   90.00
_cell.angle_beta   90.00
_cell.angle_gamma   90.00
#
_symmetry.space_group_name_H-M   'P 1'
#
loop_
_entity.id
_entity.type
_entity.pdbx_description
1 polymer ?
#
loop_
_entity_poly.entity_id
_entity_poly.type
_entity_poly.pdbx_seq_one_letter_code
_entity_poly.pdbx_strand_id
1 'polypeptide(L)'
;MELPVVFMAVLVLCSSAAYAQTAPSPSLTPTPAPAPAPEFVNLTELFSVAGPFNTFLGYLESTKVIETFQDQANKTEEGITIFVPKDSAFASLKKPSLSNLTADQLKSLFLFHALSHYYSLADFRNLSNMSPVATMAGGQYSLNFTDVSGTAHLTSGWSVTKVSSSVHSTDPVAVYQVDKVLLPEAIFGTDIPPTAAPAPAPEIAPAADAPKAADSDDLSPGSSPDKSSSYRIMSWGRLILAISGGLVLFL
;
A
#
# COMPACT_ATOMS: atom_id res chain seq x y z
N MET A 1 -4.36 -38.68 111.70
CA MET A 1 -5.56 -38.14 111.05
C MET A 1 -5.18 -36.79 110.46
N GLU A 2 -4.98 -36.60 109.16
CA GLU A 2 -5.13 -37.47 107.97
C GLU A 2 -3.98 -37.15 106.95
N LEU A 3 -3.81 -37.98 105.92
CA LEU A 3 -2.90 -37.84 104.76
C LEU A 3 -3.73 -38.07 103.47
N PRO A 4 -3.20 -37.94 102.22
CA PRO A 4 -2.39 -36.86 101.62
C PRO A 4 -2.85 -36.49 100.18
N VAL A 5 -2.39 -35.35 99.62
CA VAL A 5 -2.29 -35.10 98.15
C VAL A 5 -1.11 -34.12 97.95
N VAL A 6 0.14 -34.54 97.70
CA VAL A 6 0.71 -35.06 96.43
C VAL A 6 0.50 -34.11 95.24
N PHE A 7 1.55 -33.41 94.80
CA PHE A 7 1.96 -33.42 93.39
C PHE A 7 3.44 -33.06 93.23
N MET A 8 4.16 -33.82 92.41
CA MET A 8 5.62 -33.73 92.24
C MET A 8 6.02 -32.69 91.20
N ALA A 9 7.01 -31.83 91.53
CA ALA A 9 7.72 -31.01 90.55
C ALA A 9 8.93 -31.79 90.01
N VAL A 10 8.79 -32.39 88.82
CA VAL A 10 9.86 -33.19 88.19
C VAL A 10 10.76 -32.31 87.32
N LEU A 11 12.06 -32.32 87.64
CA LEU A 11 13.13 -31.80 86.79
C LEU A 11 13.26 -32.66 85.52
N VAL A 12 13.04 -32.06 84.35
CA VAL A 12 13.30 -32.72 83.05
C VAL A 12 14.37 -31.93 82.29
N LEU A 13 15.50 -32.60 82.02
CA LEU A 13 16.54 -32.06 81.14
C LEU A 13 16.08 -32.20 79.68
N CYS A 14 15.89 -31.08 78.98
CA CYS A 14 15.67 -31.09 77.54
C CYS A 14 16.99 -31.22 76.79
N SER A 15 17.37 -32.44 76.43
CA SER A 15 18.46 -32.71 75.48
C SER A 15 18.01 -32.43 74.05
N SER A 16 18.74 -31.58 73.33
CA SER A 16 18.44 -31.20 71.94
C SER A 16 18.67 -32.38 70.98
N ALA A 17 17.59 -33.07 70.58
CA ALA A 17 17.65 -34.03 69.48
C ALA A 17 17.77 -33.28 68.14
N ALA A 18 18.96 -33.28 67.54
CA ALA A 18 19.18 -32.73 66.21
C ALA A 18 18.52 -33.63 65.15
N TYR A 19 17.31 -33.28 64.73
CA TYR A 19 16.69 -33.88 63.55
C TYR A 19 17.42 -33.42 62.29
N ALA A 20 18.08 -34.35 61.60
CA ALA A 20 18.62 -34.12 60.27
C ALA A 20 17.45 -34.02 59.28
N GLN A 21 17.00 -32.79 58.99
CA GLN A 21 15.98 -32.54 57.98
C GLN A 21 16.58 -32.73 56.58
N THR A 22 16.28 -33.87 55.95
CA THR A 22 16.58 -34.07 54.52
C THR A 22 15.84 -33.02 53.71
N ALA A 23 16.57 -32.14 53.04
CA ALA A 23 15.99 -31.15 52.16
C ALA A 23 15.27 -31.83 50.97
N PRO A 24 14.08 -31.36 50.57
CA PRO A 24 13.43 -31.87 49.36
C PRO A 24 14.30 -31.57 48.14
N SER A 25 14.52 -32.59 47.31
CA SER A 25 15.24 -32.43 46.04
C SER A 25 14.52 -31.43 45.13
N PRO A 26 15.23 -30.59 44.37
CA PRO A 26 14.60 -29.65 43.45
C PRO A 26 13.84 -30.41 42.37
N SER A 27 12.53 -30.19 42.29
CA SER A 27 11.70 -30.71 41.21
C SER A 27 12.09 -30.00 39.91
N LEU A 28 12.56 -30.76 38.92
CA LEU A 28 12.83 -30.24 37.59
C LEU A 28 11.49 -29.99 36.88
N THR A 29 11.00 -28.76 36.94
CA THR A 29 9.95 -28.30 36.02
C THR A 29 10.43 -28.48 34.59
N PRO A 30 9.63 -29.06 33.68
CA PRO A 30 10.03 -29.17 32.28
C PRO A 30 10.25 -27.76 31.72
N THR A 31 11.49 -27.48 31.32
CA THR A 31 11.82 -26.30 30.50
C THR A 31 10.90 -26.32 29.27
N PRO A 32 10.23 -25.21 28.92
CA PRO A 32 9.50 -25.14 27.65
C PRO A 32 10.41 -25.57 26.52
N ALA A 33 9.97 -26.52 25.69
CA ALA A 33 10.70 -26.87 24.49
C ALA A 33 10.95 -25.59 23.67
N PRO A 34 12.14 -25.41 23.06
CA PRO A 34 12.38 -24.29 22.17
C PRO A 34 11.23 -24.19 21.17
N ALA A 35 10.63 -23.00 21.07
CA ALA A 35 9.63 -22.76 20.04
C ALA A 35 10.23 -23.16 18.67
N PRO A 36 9.45 -23.74 17.74
CA PRO A 36 9.92 -23.97 16.39
C PRO A 36 10.57 -22.69 15.85
N ALA A 37 11.76 -22.81 15.27
CA ALA A 37 12.38 -21.69 14.60
C ALA A 37 11.39 -21.13 13.56
N PRO A 38 11.29 -19.80 13.38
CA PRO A 38 10.32 -19.21 12.47
C PRO A 38 10.49 -19.85 11.08
N GLU A 39 9.39 -20.35 10.51
CA GLU A 39 9.41 -20.88 9.16
C GLU A 39 9.68 -19.71 8.20
N PHE A 40 10.91 -19.64 7.70
CA PHE A 40 11.32 -18.59 6.76
C PHE A 40 10.43 -18.63 5.52
N VAL A 41 9.76 -17.50 5.25
CA VAL A 41 8.84 -17.37 4.12
C VAL A 41 9.62 -17.43 2.82
N ASN A 42 9.40 -18.48 2.03
CA ASN A 42 9.93 -18.57 0.66
C ASN A 42 9.17 -17.59 -0.25
N LEU A 43 9.81 -16.47 -0.60
CA LEU A 43 9.17 -15.40 -1.36
C LEU A 43 8.81 -15.83 -2.80
N THR A 44 9.63 -16.69 -3.41
CA THR A 44 9.37 -17.24 -4.75
C THR A 44 8.10 -18.07 -4.75
N GLU A 45 7.98 -18.99 -3.78
CA GLU A 45 6.79 -19.82 -3.60
C GLU A 45 5.56 -18.97 -3.28
N LEU A 46 5.67 -18.03 -2.33
CA LEU A 46 4.60 -17.12 -1.95
C LEU A 46 4.04 -16.34 -3.16
N PHE A 47 4.92 -15.76 -3.98
CA PHE A 47 4.47 -15.03 -5.18
C PHE A 47 3.89 -15.95 -6.26
N SER A 48 4.33 -17.21 -6.34
CA SER A 48 3.77 -18.19 -7.29
C SER A 48 2.36 -18.66 -6.93
N VAL A 49 2.01 -18.72 -5.62
CA VAL A 49 0.73 -19.30 -5.15
C VAL A 49 -0.30 -18.27 -4.70
N ALA A 50 0.13 -17.12 -4.16
CA ALA A 50 -0.77 -16.23 -3.42
C ALA A 50 -1.51 -15.20 -4.30
N GLY A 51 -1.21 -15.10 -5.60
CA GLY A 51 -1.95 -14.21 -6.50
C GLY A 51 -1.39 -14.12 -7.92
N PRO A 52 -1.99 -13.25 -8.77
CA PRO A 52 -1.51 -12.97 -10.11
C PRO A 52 -0.29 -12.03 -10.03
N PHE A 53 0.84 -12.58 -9.57
CA PHE A 53 2.12 -11.87 -9.38
C PHE A 53 3.23 -12.41 -10.27
N ASN A 54 2.89 -13.25 -11.25
CA ASN A 54 3.84 -13.98 -12.11
C ASN A 54 4.78 -13.05 -12.87
N THR A 55 4.26 -11.91 -13.34
CA THR A 55 5.03 -10.89 -14.06
C THR A 55 6.04 -10.23 -13.12
N PHE A 56 5.63 -9.87 -11.90
CA PHE A 56 6.54 -9.32 -10.89
C PHE A 56 7.61 -10.34 -10.51
N LEU A 57 7.22 -11.59 -10.22
CA LEU A 57 8.15 -12.67 -9.89
C LEU A 57 9.19 -12.89 -11.00
N GLY A 58 8.77 -13.05 -12.26
CA GLY A 58 9.70 -13.24 -13.38
C GLY A 58 10.66 -12.05 -13.59
N TYR A 59 10.22 -10.82 -13.27
CA TYR A 59 11.13 -9.68 -13.20
C TYR A 59 12.11 -9.75 -12.02
N LEU A 60 11.67 -10.16 -10.82
CA LEU A 60 12.55 -10.33 -9.66
C LEU A 60 13.60 -11.44 -9.89
N GLU A 61 13.22 -12.53 -10.56
CA GLU A 61 14.12 -13.63 -10.94
C GLU A 61 15.15 -13.16 -11.97
N SER A 62 14.70 -12.57 -13.09
CA SER A 62 15.60 -12.11 -14.17
C SER A 62 16.57 -11.00 -13.74
N THR A 63 16.20 -10.18 -12.76
CA THR A 63 17.06 -9.12 -12.18
C THR A 63 17.82 -9.54 -10.92
N LYS A 64 17.60 -10.78 -10.43
CA LYS A 64 18.10 -11.30 -9.15
C LYS A 64 17.71 -10.50 -7.91
N VAL A 65 16.65 -9.69 -7.99
CA VAL A 65 16.13 -8.96 -6.83
C VAL A 65 15.44 -9.92 -5.87
N ILE A 66 14.92 -11.07 -6.33
CA ILE A 66 14.35 -12.10 -5.45
C ILE A 66 15.36 -12.62 -4.43
N GLU A 67 16.63 -12.82 -4.84
CA GLU A 67 17.73 -13.20 -3.96
C GLU A 67 17.98 -12.12 -2.88
N THR A 68 17.91 -10.84 -3.27
CA THR A 68 18.12 -9.69 -2.37
C THR A 68 16.98 -9.55 -1.35
N PHE A 69 15.73 -9.77 -1.76
CA PHE A 69 14.57 -9.73 -0.87
C PHE A 69 14.56 -10.90 0.12
N GLN A 70 14.90 -12.11 -0.34
CA GLN A 70 15.01 -13.28 0.52
C GLN A 70 16.16 -13.14 1.53
N ASP A 71 17.28 -12.56 1.10
CA ASP A 71 18.39 -12.25 2.00
C ASP A 71 18.02 -11.22 3.06
N GLN A 72 17.33 -10.13 2.69
CA GLN A 72 16.82 -9.15 3.65
C GLN A 72 15.87 -9.79 4.68
N ALA A 73 14.92 -10.62 4.22
CA ALA A 73 13.98 -11.33 5.09
C ALA A 73 14.64 -12.34 6.04
N ASN A 74 15.69 -13.03 5.59
CA ASN A 74 16.27 -14.16 6.34
C ASN A 74 17.54 -13.81 7.13
N LYS A 75 18.25 -12.73 6.78
CA LYS A 75 19.57 -12.39 7.33
C LYS A 75 19.61 -11.07 8.12
N THR A 76 18.47 -10.38 8.25
CA THR A 76 18.36 -9.14 9.02
C THR A 76 17.25 -9.26 10.07
N GLU A 77 17.41 -8.55 11.19
CA GLU A 77 16.38 -8.46 12.24
C GLU A 77 15.33 -7.37 11.93
N GLU A 78 15.61 -6.50 10.96
CA GLU A 78 14.71 -5.40 10.52
C GLU A 78 13.52 -5.92 9.68
N GLY A 79 13.71 -7.06 8.99
CA GLY A 79 12.72 -7.62 8.07
C GLY A 79 12.55 -6.84 6.76
N ILE A 80 11.43 -7.09 6.06
CA ILE A 80 11.13 -6.52 4.74
C ILE A 80 9.64 -6.22 4.55
N THR A 81 9.35 -5.13 3.83
CA THR A 81 8.01 -4.83 3.31
C THR A 81 8.05 -4.74 1.79
N ILE A 82 7.24 -5.54 1.08
CA ILE A 82 7.23 -5.62 -0.39
C ILE A 82 5.86 -5.19 -0.92
N PHE A 83 5.85 -4.23 -1.84
CA PHE A 83 4.66 -3.75 -2.57
C PHE A 83 4.59 -4.44 -3.92
N VAL A 84 3.68 -5.41 -4.07
CA VAL A 84 3.61 -6.28 -5.25
C VAL A 84 2.50 -5.81 -6.20
N PRO A 85 2.83 -5.35 -7.42
CA PRO A 85 1.82 -5.06 -8.43
C PRO A 85 1.24 -6.35 -9.03
N LYS A 86 -0.07 -6.37 -9.26
CA LYS A 86 -0.73 -7.45 -10.00
C LYS A 86 -0.24 -7.52 -11.46
N ASP A 87 -0.35 -8.68 -12.09
CA ASP A 87 -0.18 -8.86 -13.54
C ASP A 87 -1.02 -7.86 -14.37
N SER A 88 -2.23 -7.51 -13.89
CA SER A 88 -3.08 -6.49 -14.51
C SER A 88 -2.55 -5.05 -14.41
N ALA A 89 -1.69 -4.75 -13.42
CA ALA A 89 -1.02 -3.46 -13.29
C ALA A 89 0.04 -3.30 -14.40
N PHE A 90 0.79 -4.36 -14.70
CA PHE A 90 1.73 -4.39 -15.83
C PHE A 90 1.00 -4.32 -17.17
N ALA A 91 -0.08 -5.08 -17.36
CA ALA A 91 -0.89 -5.01 -18.58
C ALA A 91 -1.52 -3.62 -18.82
N SER A 92 -1.75 -2.85 -17.75
CA SER A 92 -2.27 -1.48 -17.82
C SER A 92 -1.18 -0.41 -18.07
N LEU A 93 0.10 -0.76 -17.91
CA LEU A 93 1.24 0.16 -18.03
C LEU A 93 1.61 0.40 -19.50
N LYS A 94 0.87 1.29 -20.18
CA LYS A 94 1.12 1.65 -21.59
C LYS A 94 2.36 2.53 -21.79
N LYS A 95 2.60 3.45 -20.84
CA LYS A 95 3.76 4.34 -20.76
C LYS A 95 4.03 4.67 -19.29
N PRO A 96 5.30 4.82 -18.86
CA PRO A 96 6.52 4.55 -19.62
C PRO A 96 6.70 3.03 -19.88
N SER A 97 7.48 2.68 -20.90
CA SER A 97 7.77 1.28 -21.23
C SER A 97 8.95 0.75 -20.41
N LEU A 98 8.75 -0.35 -19.68
CA LEU A 98 9.83 -1.00 -18.91
C LEU A 98 10.90 -1.62 -19.81
N SER A 99 10.54 -2.00 -21.05
CA SER A 99 11.47 -2.60 -22.02
C SER A 99 12.54 -1.63 -22.54
N ASN A 100 12.41 -0.33 -22.25
CA ASN A 100 13.39 0.71 -22.64
C ASN A 100 14.44 0.95 -21.54
N LEU A 101 14.34 0.29 -20.39
CA LEU A 101 15.25 0.46 -19.26
C LEU A 101 16.53 -0.35 -19.44
N THR A 102 17.65 0.16 -18.93
CA THR A 102 18.86 -0.66 -18.76
C THR A 102 18.64 -1.74 -17.69
N ALA A 103 19.49 -2.77 -17.67
CA ALA A 103 19.42 -3.81 -16.64
C ALA A 103 19.52 -3.25 -15.21
N ASP A 104 20.37 -2.24 -14.99
CA ASP A 104 20.54 -1.59 -13.68
C ASP A 104 19.32 -0.74 -13.31
N GLN A 105 18.75 0.01 -14.26
CA GLN A 105 17.49 0.75 -14.05
C GLN A 105 16.34 -0.21 -13.73
N LEU A 106 16.24 -1.34 -14.45
CA LEU A 106 15.22 -2.35 -14.21
C LEU A 106 15.40 -2.99 -12.82
N LYS A 107 16.64 -3.29 -12.41
CA LYS A 107 16.95 -3.76 -11.06
C LYS A 107 16.55 -2.73 -9.98
N SER A 108 16.91 -1.47 -10.17
CA SER A 108 16.51 -0.37 -9.26
C SER A 108 14.99 -0.19 -9.19
N LEU A 109 14.27 -0.33 -10.31
CA LEU A 109 12.80 -0.30 -10.36
C LEU A 109 12.18 -1.37 -9.46
N PHE A 110 12.72 -2.59 -9.46
CA PHE A 110 12.17 -3.67 -8.63
C PHE A 110 12.60 -3.56 -7.16
N LEU A 111 13.83 -3.13 -6.88
CA LEU A 111 14.25 -2.76 -5.51
C LEU A 111 13.41 -1.61 -4.93
N PHE A 112 12.93 -0.68 -5.75
CA PHE A 112 12.05 0.42 -5.36
C PHE A 112 10.67 -0.05 -4.87
N HIS A 113 10.27 -1.29 -5.18
CA HIS A 113 9.03 -1.88 -4.68
C HIS A 113 9.14 -2.45 -3.26
N ALA A 114 10.28 -2.29 -2.56
CA ALA A 114 10.44 -2.79 -1.18
C ALA A 114 11.09 -1.78 -0.22
N LEU A 115 10.81 -1.94 1.06
CA LEU A 115 11.46 -1.26 2.20
C LEU A 115 12.26 -2.28 3.00
N SER A 116 13.44 -1.89 3.48
CA SER A 116 14.36 -2.73 4.27
C SER A 116 13.96 -2.83 5.76
N HIS A 117 12.66 -2.81 6.05
CA HIS A 117 12.09 -2.95 7.39
C HIS A 117 10.67 -3.52 7.26
N TYR A 118 10.25 -4.36 8.21
CA TYR A 118 8.88 -4.87 8.31
C TYR A 118 7.93 -3.77 8.79
N TYR A 119 6.83 -3.54 8.07
CA TYR A 119 5.78 -2.60 8.46
C TYR A 119 4.43 -3.28 8.34
N SER A 120 3.64 -3.21 9.42
CA SER A 120 2.24 -3.62 9.40
C SER A 120 1.38 -2.55 8.72
N LEU A 121 0.14 -2.89 8.35
CA LEU A 121 -0.83 -1.89 7.86
C LEU A 121 -1.10 -0.75 8.87
N ALA A 122 -0.92 -0.99 10.16
CA ALA A 122 -1.10 0.04 11.18
C ALA A 122 0.03 1.09 11.13
N ASP A 123 1.25 0.68 10.79
CA ASP A 123 2.43 1.55 10.75
C ASP A 123 2.39 2.54 9.58
N PHE A 124 1.63 2.24 8.52
CA PHE A 124 1.49 3.13 7.37
C PHE A 124 0.90 4.51 7.72
N ARG A 125 0.14 4.61 8.81
CA ARG A 125 -0.32 5.90 9.36
C ARG A 125 0.83 6.73 9.93
N ASN A 126 1.85 6.08 10.51
CA ASN A 126 3.07 6.73 10.97
C ASN A 126 4.00 7.06 9.80
N LEU A 127 4.15 6.16 8.81
CA LEU A 127 4.91 6.42 7.59
C LEU A 127 4.36 7.62 6.80
N SER A 128 3.05 7.87 6.85
CA SER A 128 2.43 9.07 6.26
C SER A 128 2.94 10.38 6.87
N ASN A 129 3.40 10.38 8.13
CA ASN A 129 4.00 11.54 8.79
C ASN A 129 5.53 11.59 8.66
N MET A 130 6.16 10.47 8.29
CA MET A 130 7.61 10.30 8.15
C MET A 130 8.07 10.26 6.68
N SER A 131 7.15 10.52 5.74
CA SER A 131 7.46 10.52 4.31
C SER A 131 8.32 11.72 3.89
N PRO A 132 9.23 11.57 2.91
CA PRO A 132 9.44 10.39 2.07
C PRO A 132 10.29 9.30 2.75
N VAL A 133 9.91 8.03 2.56
CA VAL A 133 10.57 6.84 3.14
C VAL A 133 11.53 6.23 2.11
N ALA A 134 12.76 5.91 2.51
CA ALA A 134 13.75 5.29 1.64
C ALA A 134 13.38 3.83 1.29
N THR A 135 13.60 3.43 0.04
CA THR A 135 13.38 2.06 -0.45
C THR A 135 14.67 1.27 -0.52
N MET A 136 14.58 -0.05 -0.77
CA MET A 136 15.74 -0.92 -0.98
C MET A 136 16.57 -0.56 -2.23
N ALA A 137 16.09 0.32 -3.11
CA ALA A 137 16.91 0.87 -4.20
C ALA A 137 17.90 1.96 -3.72
N GLY A 138 17.73 2.47 -2.49
CA GLY A 138 18.65 3.38 -1.81
C GLY A 138 18.66 4.83 -2.32
N GLY A 139 19.45 5.69 -1.69
CA GLY A 139 19.75 7.05 -2.17
C GLY A 139 18.51 7.88 -2.58
N GLN A 140 18.35 8.10 -3.88
CA GLN A 140 17.33 8.96 -4.48
C GLN A 140 15.94 8.28 -4.60
N TYR A 141 15.85 7.00 -4.25
CA TYR A 141 14.67 6.16 -4.45
C TYR A 141 13.81 6.11 -3.18
N SER A 142 12.82 7.00 -3.08
CA SER A 142 11.92 7.11 -1.92
C SER A 142 10.43 7.08 -2.29
N LEU A 143 9.61 6.58 -1.37
CA LEU A 143 8.16 6.49 -1.49
C LEU A 143 7.47 7.40 -0.48
N ASN A 144 6.42 8.10 -0.93
CA ASN A 144 5.55 8.87 -0.06
C ASN A 144 4.31 8.04 0.29
N PHE A 145 3.96 8.03 1.57
CA PHE A 145 2.79 7.37 2.12
C PHE A 145 1.71 8.40 2.45
N THR A 146 0.45 8.04 2.29
CA THR A 146 -0.68 8.89 2.68
C THR A 146 -1.83 8.01 3.17
N ASP A 147 -2.33 8.27 4.38
CA ASP A 147 -3.56 7.65 4.87
C ASP A 147 -4.78 8.44 4.37
N VAL A 148 -5.61 7.81 3.55
CA VAL A 148 -6.88 8.36 3.08
C VAL A 148 -8.02 7.50 3.62
N SER A 149 -8.70 7.99 4.65
CA SER A 149 -9.84 7.31 5.28
C SER A 149 -9.56 5.88 5.75
N GLY A 150 -8.34 5.60 6.24
CA GLY A 150 -7.91 4.27 6.67
C GLY A 150 -7.35 3.38 5.56
N THR A 151 -7.23 3.89 4.32
CA THR A 151 -6.57 3.20 3.22
C THR A 151 -5.20 3.83 2.98
N ALA A 152 -4.15 3.01 2.97
CA ALA A 152 -2.80 3.47 2.65
C ALA A 152 -2.62 3.66 1.14
N HIS A 153 -2.27 4.89 0.75
CA HIS A 153 -1.85 5.27 -0.59
C HIS A 153 -0.33 5.43 -0.64
N LEU A 154 0.26 5.03 -1.77
CA LEU A 154 1.69 5.16 -2.07
C LEU A 154 1.85 6.05 -3.30
N THR A 155 2.79 6.97 -3.23
CA THR A 155 3.12 7.90 -4.32
C THR A 155 4.62 7.86 -4.62
N SER A 156 4.93 7.61 -5.90
CA SER A 156 6.30 7.59 -6.45
C SER A 156 6.61 8.80 -7.36
N GLY A 157 5.75 9.82 -7.33
CA GLY A 157 5.73 10.90 -8.33
C GLY A 157 4.92 10.49 -9.57
N TRP A 158 5.45 9.57 -10.37
CA TRP A 158 4.79 9.07 -11.59
C TRP A 158 3.57 8.20 -11.37
N SER A 159 3.50 7.52 -10.23
CA SER A 159 2.40 6.63 -9.89
C SER A 159 1.83 6.98 -8.52
N VAL A 160 0.51 7.07 -8.45
CA VAL A 160 -0.26 7.09 -7.20
C VAL A 160 -1.07 5.80 -7.19
N THR A 161 -0.84 4.97 -6.18
CA THR A 161 -1.50 3.66 -6.01
C THR A 161 -2.05 3.54 -4.59
N LYS A 162 -2.87 2.53 -4.36
CA LYS A 162 -3.32 2.14 -3.02
C LYS A 162 -2.93 0.71 -2.74
N VAL A 163 -2.73 0.39 -1.46
CA VAL A 163 -2.69 -1.00 -1.00
C VAL A 163 -4.10 -1.57 -1.16
N SER A 164 -4.23 -2.65 -1.93
CA SER A 164 -5.51 -3.28 -2.25
C SER A 164 -5.74 -4.64 -1.60
N SER A 165 -4.69 -5.26 -1.06
CA SER A 165 -4.78 -6.40 -0.14
C SER A 165 -3.49 -6.56 0.66
N SER A 166 -3.58 -7.15 1.84
CA SER A 166 -2.43 -7.79 2.49
C SER A 166 -2.39 -9.24 2.01
N VAL A 167 -1.27 -9.65 1.41
CA VAL A 167 -1.03 -11.01 0.90
C VAL A 167 -0.37 -11.84 1.99
N HIS A 168 0.59 -11.23 2.69
CA HIS A 168 1.26 -11.76 3.86
C HIS A 168 1.62 -10.59 4.77
N SER A 169 1.57 -10.78 6.09
CA SER A 169 1.90 -9.74 7.08
C SER A 169 2.25 -10.42 8.39
N THR A 170 3.44 -11.00 8.46
CA THR A 170 3.96 -11.67 9.66
C THR A 170 5.45 -11.46 9.70
N ASP A 171 5.92 -10.79 10.76
CA ASP A 171 7.32 -10.49 11.01
C ASP A 171 8.20 -11.76 10.79
N PRO A 172 9.27 -11.70 9.97
CA PRO A 172 9.93 -10.53 9.39
C PRO A 172 9.43 -10.07 8.00
N VAL A 173 8.32 -10.61 7.46
CA VAL A 173 7.87 -10.36 6.08
C VAL A 173 6.49 -9.73 5.99
N ALA A 174 6.40 -8.60 5.28
CA ALA A 174 5.14 -8.01 4.85
C ALA A 174 5.07 -7.96 3.31
N VAL A 175 3.93 -8.39 2.75
CA VAL A 175 3.64 -8.36 1.31
C VAL A 175 2.28 -7.72 1.09
N TYR A 176 2.28 -6.56 0.43
CA TYR A 176 1.10 -5.77 0.15
C TYR A 176 0.87 -5.66 -1.34
N GLN A 177 -0.32 -6.06 -1.77
CA GLN A 177 -0.74 -5.96 -3.15
C GLN A 177 -1.06 -4.50 -3.51
N VAL A 178 -0.56 -4.01 -4.63
CA VAL A 178 -0.85 -2.68 -5.17
C VAL A 178 -1.48 -2.75 -6.57
N ASP A 179 -2.30 -1.76 -6.92
CA ASP A 179 -3.08 -1.74 -8.18
C ASP A 179 -2.34 -1.09 -9.36
N LYS A 180 -1.13 -0.55 -9.15
CA LYS A 180 -0.23 0.01 -10.17
C LYS A 180 1.22 -0.35 -9.84
N VAL A 181 2.05 -0.45 -10.88
CA VAL A 181 3.52 -0.52 -10.78
C VAL A 181 4.04 0.81 -10.23
N LEU A 182 4.96 0.75 -9.25
CA LEU A 182 5.63 1.92 -8.69
C LEU A 182 6.77 2.36 -9.63
N LEU A 183 6.76 3.64 -10.01
CA LEU A 183 7.66 4.21 -11.01
C LEU A 183 8.45 5.39 -10.39
N PRO A 184 9.75 5.25 -10.12
CA PRO A 184 10.52 6.31 -9.46
C PRO A 184 10.92 7.42 -10.44
N GLU A 185 10.75 8.68 -10.04
CA GLU A 185 11.19 9.86 -10.77
C GLU A 185 12.70 9.82 -11.12
N ALA A 186 13.53 9.18 -10.29
CA ALA A 186 14.96 9.02 -10.56
C ALA A 186 15.29 8.22 -11.84
N ILE A 187 14.35 7.42 -12.37
CA ILE A 187 14.48 6.70 -13.65
C ILE A 187 13.74 7.42 -14.79
N PHE A 188 12.54 7.94 -14.51
CA PHE A 188 11.64 8.45 -15.55
C PHE A 188 11.66 10.00 -15.70
N GLY A 189 12.39 10.71 -14.85
CA GLY A 189 12.40 12.18 -14.77
C GLY A 189 11.18 12.73 -14.03
N THR A 190 10.94 14.04 -14.13
CA THR A 190 9.74 14.72 -13.60
C THR A 190 8.70 15.04 -14.68
N ASP A 191 9.06 14.90 -15.96
CA ASP A 191 8.19 15.23 -17.10
C ASP A 191 7.22 14.07 -17.41
N ILE A 192 6.15 13.98 -16.62
CA ILE A 192 5.08 13.00 -16.83
C ILE A 192 4.34 13.34 -18.14
N PRO A 193 4.36 12.47 -19.17
CA PRO A 193 3.64 12.71 -20.41
C PRO A 193 2.13 12.69 -20.14
N PRO A 194 1.35 13.53 -20.84
CA PRO A 194 -0.10 13.55 -20.65
C PRO A 194 -0.69 12.16 -20.89
N THR A 195 -1.37 11.64 -19.86
CA THR A 195 -2.10 10.37 -19.98
C THR A 195 -3.10 10.49 -21.13
N ALA A 196 -3.02 9.58 -22.10
CA ALA A 196 -3.90 9.60 -23.25
C ALA A 196 -5.35 9.58 -22.77
N ALA A 197 -6.13 10.58 -23.20
CA ALA A 197 -7.54 10.71 -22.82
C ALA A 197 -8.30 9.40 -23.14
N PRO A 198 -9.27 8.99 -22.31
CA PRO A 198 -10.12 7.84 -22.61
C PRO A 198 -10.68 7.99 -24.04
N ALA A 199 -10.43 6.99 -24.88
CA ALA A 199 -10.95 7.00 -26.24
C ALA A 199 -12.48 7.14 -26.18
N PRO A 200 -13.10 8.02 -27.02
CA PRO A 200 -14.55 8.10 -27.09
C PRO A 200 -15.13 6.70 -27.32
N ALA A 201 -16.10 6.30 -26.49
CA ALA A 201 -16.83 5.07 -26.73
C ALA A 201 -17.49 5.16 -28.12
N PRO A 202 -17.42 4.11 -28.96
CA PRO A 202 -17.99 4.17 -30.30
C PRO A 202 -19.51 4.34 -30.20
N GLU A 203 -20.02 5.50 -30.64
CA GLU A 203 -21.44 5.70 -30.85
C GLU A 203 -21.93 4.72 -31.92
N ILE A 204 -22.84 3.82 -31.52
CA ILE A 204 -23.54 2.94 -32.45
C ILE A 204 -24.56 3.79 -33.20
N ALA A 205 -24.17 4.29 -34.37
CA ALA A 205 -25.09 4.96 -35.29
C ALA A 205 -26.08 3.94 -35.88
N PRO A 206 -27.40 4.16 -35.77
CA PRO A 206 -28.38 3.41 -36.56
C PRO A 206 -28.21 3.75 -38.05
N ALA A 207 -28.21 2.74 -38.91
CA ALA A 207 -28.03 2.90 -40.34
C ALA A 207 -29.22 3.62 -41.02
N ALA A 208 -28.95 4.24 -42.18
CA ALA A 208 -29.94 4.94 -43.00
C ALA A 208 -30.17 4.23 -44.35
N ASP A 209 -31.44 4.05 -44.74
CA ASP A 209 -31.96 3.82 -46.12
C ASP A 209 -33.51 3.93 -46.11
N ALA A 210 -34.21 4.51 -47.10
CA ALA A 210 -33.87 5.67 -47.92
C ALA A 210 -35.11 6.59 -48.18
N PRO A 211 -35.83 6.67 -49.34
CA PRO A 211 -36.39 7.97 -49.73
C PRO A 211 -37.89 8.03 -50.12
N LYS A 212 -38.48 9.23 -50.09
CA LYS A 212 -39.62 9.55 -50.98
C LYS A 212 -39.81 11.05 -51.31
N ALA A 213 -39.70 11.33 -52.61
CA ALA A 213 -40.40 12.31 -53.46
C ALA A 213 -40.55 13.80 -53.05
N ALA A 214 -40.20 14.64 -54.03
CA ALA A 214 -40.43 16.08 -54.14
C ALA A 214 -41.92 16.50 -54.19
N ASP A 215 -42.18 17.80 -54.00
CA ASP A 215 -42.63 18.66 -55.10
C ASP A 215 -42.25 20.15 -54.88
N SER A 216 -42.51 21.01 -55.86
CA SER A 216 -41.96 22.37 -56.03
C SER A 216 -42.85 23.56 -55.60
N ASP A 217 -42.31 24.77 -55.82
CA ASP A 217 -42.98 26.05 -56.13
C ASP A 217 -43.27 27.11 -55.03
N ASP A 218 -42.36 28.10 -55.03
CA ASP A 218 -42.59 29.55 -55.27
C ASP A 218 -43.22 30.49 -54.20
N LEU A 219 -42.85 31.77 -54.35
CA LEU A 219 -43.37 33.02 -53.75
C LEU A 219 -43.01 33.40 -52.29
N SER A 220 -42.13 34.39 -52.20
CA SER A 220 -42.13 35.46 -51.17
C SER A 220 -42.88 36.70 -51.69
N PRO A 221 -43.09 37.81 -50.93
CA PRO A 221 -42.91 38.06 -49.49
C PRO A 221 -44.17 38.64 -48.78
N GLY A 222 -44.18 38.77 -47.45
CA GLY A 222 -45.25 39.53 -46.76
C GLY A 222 -45.19 39.62 -45.23
N SER A 223 -44.75 40.78 -44.72
CA SER A 223 -45.14 41.45 -43.45
C SER A 223 -45.59 40.68 -42.18
N SER A 224 -44.84 40.89 -41.09
CA SER A 224 -45.26 40.84 -39.66
C SER A 224 -46.47 41.77 -39.36
N PRO A 225 -47.15 41.74 -38.18
CA PRO A 225 -46.69 41.21 -36.88
C PRO A 225 -47.74 40.53 -35.92
N ASP A 226 -47.25 40.12 -34.73
CA ASP A 226 -47.91 40.08 -33.42
C ASP A 226 -49.16 39.20 -33.12
N LYS A 227 -48.97 38.04 -32.46
CA LYS A 227 -49.10 37.89 -30.97
C LYS A 227 -49.06 36.44 -30.41
N SER A 228 -48.24 36.27 -29.36
CA SER A 228 -48.49 35.47 -28.13
C SER A 228 -48.75 33.94 -28.19
N SER A 229 -47.78 33.14 -27.71
CA SER A 229 -47.84 32.58 -26.33
C SER A 229 -46.57 31.81 -25.90
N SER A 230 -46.12 32.06 -24.66
CA SER A 230 -45.47 31.20 -23.63
C SER A 230 -44.92 29.78 -24.00
N TYR A 231 -43.82 29.25 -23.42
CA TYR A 231 -43.19 29.54 -22.12
C TYR A 231 -41.71 29.09 -21.99
N ARG A 232 -40.94 29.86 -21.18
CA ARG A 232 -39.81 29.47 -20.29
C ARG A 232 -38.62 28.65 -20.86
N ILE A 233 -37.52 29.35 -21.15
CA ILE A 233 -36.14 28.83 -21.00
C ILE A 233 -35.53 29.50 -19.76
N MET A 234 -34.99 28.71 -18.82
CA MET A 234 -34.28 29.24 -17.65
C MET A 234 -32.78 29.34 -17.94
N SER A 235 -32.22 30.55 -17.76
CA SER A 235 -30.80 30.85 -17.90
C SER A 235 -30.15 30.96 -16.52
N TRP A 236 -29.00 30.30 -16.33
CA TRP A 236 -27.95 30.60 -15.35
C TRP A 236 -26.66 29.93 -15.86
N GLY A 237 -25.47 30.54 -15.86
CA GLY A 237 -25.11 31.92 -15.56
C GLY A 237 -23.58 32.04 -15.60
N ARG A 238 -23.01 32.74 -16.59
CA ARG A 238 -21.55 32.95 -16.70
C ARG A 238 -21.16 34.23 -15.95
N LEU A 239 -20.20 34.14 -15.03
CA LEU A 239 -19.54 35.29 -14.44
C LEU A 239 -18.09 35.35 -14.92
N ILE A 240 -17.75 36.39 -15.70
CA ILE A 240 -16.38 36.78 -16.02
C ILE A 240 -16.05 37.96 -15.10
N LEU A 241 -15.00 37.86 -14.30
CA LEU A 241 -14.50 38.98 -13.50
C LEU A 241 -13.24 39.55 -14.16
N ALA A 242 -13.34 40.77 -14.68
CA ALA A 242 -12.22 41.54 -15.17
C ALA A 242 -11.98 42.73 -14.23
N ILE A 243 -10.74 42.91 -13.77
CA ILE A 243 -10.33 44.07 -12.98
C ILE A 243 -9.14 44.71 -13.70
N SER A 244 -9.34 45.93 -14.20
CA SER A 244 -8.31 46.76 -14.84
C SER A 244 -7.44 47.46 -13.79
N GLY A 245 -6.17 47.69 -14.12
CA GLY A 245 -5.19 48.27 -13.20
C GLY A 245 -5.35 49.77 -12.95
N GLY A 246 -4.60 50.27 -11.97
CA GLY A 246 -4.41 51.68 -11.66
C GLY A 246 -2.94 51.99 -11.38
N LEU A 247 -2.33 52.81 -12.23
CA LEU A 247 -0.98 53.35 -12.07
C LEU A 247 -1.08 54.68 -11.31
N VAL A 248 -0.35 54.83 -10.20
CA VAL A 248 -0.09 56.14 -9.59
C VAL A 248 1.38 56.25 -9.20
N LEU A 249 2.09 57.13 -9.89
CA LEU A 249 3.39 57.67 -9.48
C LEU A 249 3.15 58.81 -8.48
N PHE A 250 3.93 58.87 -7.39
CA PHE A 250 4.20 60.12 -6.68
C PHE A 250 5.64 60.11 -6.13
N LEU A 251 6.25 61.30 -6.21
CA LEU A 251 7.66 61.71 -5.99
C LEU A 251 8.56 60.77 -5.17
#